data_AF-A0A1K2HVT6-F1
#
_entry.id   AF-A0A1K2HVT6-F1
#
_cell.length_a   1.000
_cell.length_b   1.000
_cell.length_c   1.000
_cell.angle_alpha   90.00
_cell.angle_beta   90.00
_cell.angle_gamma   90.00
#
_symmetry.space_group_name_H-M   'P 1'
#
loop_
_entity.id
_entity.type
_entity.pdbx_description
1 polymer ?
#
loop_
_entity_poly.entity_id
_entity_poly.type
_entity_poly.pdbx_seq_one_letter_code
_entity_poly.pdbx_strand_id
1 'polypeptide(L)'
;MFITAAPDAPAPTITVSDPVATLPEGLPATAAGKLVALRRARDDARVLYEAAQSAVFAFRGPDSDLIPAERLVAEYEKLDLRQVTLAPLRMGRDGSPTEASEAAHAADAKKFDARRQEAYDRLDRLKTEYEAARALQAERGRQWQALNGLVAALERWLDKHTGRFAPVPLEPPAVFAGKPYGQGLSELRDLIAALTAERKRIERAPMSASEAKARIRPWVKMMADRVRLVGAIHHGVAIDLASAEPDPTLAYLCFLNPDAVVRRLEQEVDAQLQGRFTLGELDKARKLKELDGQLLNAERREEALIMIMAEVGTVVLRRPNADPKAVLGLA
;
A
#
# COMPACT_ATOMS: atom_id res chain seq x y z
N MET A 1 14.75 6.52 34.50
CA MET A 1 15.88 5.62 34.18
C MET A 1 15.91 5.52 32.66
N PHE A 2 16.69 6.37 32.00
CA PHE A 2 16.87 6.26 30.56
C PHE A 2 17.65 4.97 30.33
N ILE A 3 17.17 4.08 29.46
CA ILE A 3 18.03 3.02 28.93
C ILE A 3 19.08 3.74 28.09
N THR A 4 20.19 4.09 28.73
CA THR A 4 21.47 4.24 28.06
C THR A 4 21.74 2.90 27.40
N ALA A 5 21.49 2.81 26.10
CA ALA A 5 21.90 1.68 25.28
C ALA A 5 23.35 1.33 25.66
N ALA A 6 23.62 0.05 25.96
CA ALA A 6 24.96 -0.40 26.30
C ALA A 6 25.96 0.13 25.25
N PRO A 7 26.91 1.02 25.63
CA PRO A 7 27.66 1.83 24.66
C PRO A 7 28.70 1.06 23.82
N ASP A 8 28.82 -0.26 23.98
CA ASP A 8 29.94 -1.04 23.43
C ASP A 8 29.54 -2.26 22.58
N ALA A 9 28.27 -2.41 22.19
CA ALA A 9 27.96 -3.38 21.14
C ALA A 9 28.59 -2.84 19.83
N PRO A 10 29.57 -3.54 19.22
CA PRO A 10 30.21 -3.06 18.01
C PRO A 10 29.12 -2.86 16.96
N ALA A 11 29.03 -1.65 16.41
CA ALA A 11 28.09 -1.36 15.34
C ALA A 11 28.31 -2.43 14.26
N PRO A 12 27.24 -3.14 13.81
CA PRO A 12 27.39 -4.15 12.79
C PRO A 12 28.13 -3.51 11.61
N THR A 13 29.24 -4.13 11.18
CA THR A 13 29.98 -3.67 10.00
C THR A 13 29.12 -4.00 8.79
N ILE A 14 28.22 -3.08 8.45
CA ILE A 14 27.37 -3.21 7.28
C ILE A 14 28.24 -2.81 6.09
N THR A 15 28.77 -3.81 5.39
CA THR A 15 29.28 -3.62 4.04
C THR A 15 28.11 -3.18 3.18
N VAL A 16 27.98 -1.88 2.97
CA VAL A 16 27.15 -1.31 1.91
C VAL A 16 27.78 -1.83 0.62
N SER A 17 27.25 -2.92 0.08
CA SER A 17 27.52 -3.26 -1.31
C SER A 17 27.17 -2.01 -2.10
N ASP A 18 28.18 -1.38 -2.69
CA ASP A 18 28.03 -0.40 -3.75
C ASP A 18 27.96 -1.18 -5.06
N PRO A 19 26.80 -1.73 -5.49
CA PRO A 19 26.59 -1.80 -6.90
C PRO A 19 26.49 -0.34 -7.33
N VAL A 20 27.55 0.20 -7.92
CA VAL A 20 27.43 1.31 -8.84
C VAL A 20 26.56 0.79 -9.98
N ALA A 21 25.26 0.70 -9.74
CA ALA A 21 24.29 0.25 -10.71
C ALA A 21 24.37 1.27 -11.83
N THR A 22 24.92 0.83 -12.96
CA THR A 22 25.22 1.64 -14.13
C THR A 22 23.99 2.49 -14.44
N LEU A 23 24.16 3.81 -14.33
CA LEU A 23 23.09 4.75 -14.67
C LEU A 23 22.81 4.63 -16.17
N PRO A 24 21.54 4.72 -16.61
CA PRO A 24 21.21 4.70 -18.03
C PRO A 24 21.96 5.81 -18.77
N GLU A 25 22.54 5.50 -19.93
CA GLU A 25 23.15 6.50 -20.79
C GLU A 25 22.10 7.55 -21.21
N GLY A 26 22.46 8.83 -21.14
CA GLY A 26 21.58 9.94 -21.54
C GLY A 26 20.64 10.48 -20.45
N LEU A 27 20.71 9.97 -19.22
CA LEU A 27 19.97 10.53 -18.09
C LEU A 27 20.55 11.91 -17.68
N PRO A 28 19.75 12.99 -17.59
CA PRO A 28 20.21 14.29 -17.14
C PRO A 28 20.86 14.21 -15.76
N ALA A 29 21.94 14.98 -15.55
CA ALA A 29 22.71 14.95 -14.30
C ALA A 29 21.86 15.20 -13.04
N THR A 30 20.84 16.06 -13.15
CA THR A 30 19.89 16.35 -12.06
C THR A 30 19.06 15.12 -11.68
N ALA A 31 18.50 14.41 -12.68
CA ALA A 31 17.73 13.18 -12.47
C ALA A 31 18.61 12.03 -11.96
N ALA A 32 19.82 11.90 -12.50
CA ALA A 32 20.82 10.93 -12.06
C ALA A 32 21.20 11.14 -10.58
N GLY A 33 21.54 12.37 -10.20
CA GLY A 33 21.86 12.71 -8.81
C GLY A 33 20.68 12.42 -7.87
N LYS A 34 19.45 12.72 -8.30
CA LYS A 34 18.24 12.43 -7.53
C LYS A 34 18.01 10.93 -7.34
N LEU A 35 18.20 10.12 -8.38
CA LEU A 35 18.08 8.66 -8.27
C LEU A 35 19.12 8.08 -7.30
N VAL A 36 20.36 8.55 -7.36
CA VAL A 36 21.42 8.15 -6.42
C VAL A 36 21.04 8.52 -4.99
N ALA A 37 20.53 9.73 -4.76
CA ALA A 37 20.06 10.16 -3.44
C ALA A 37 18.91 9.28 -2.92
N LEU A 38 17.96 8.91 -3.78
CA LEU A 38 16.85 8.01 -3.41
C LEU A 38 17.31 6.59 -3.10
N ARG A 39 18.27 6.05 -3.86
CA ARG A 39 18.90 4.74 -3.57
C ARG A 39 19.58 4.75 -2.21
N ARG A 40 20.38 5.77 -1.92
CA ARG A 40 21.02 5.95 -0.62
C ARG A 40 20.00 6.05 0.50
N ALA A 41 18.95 6.87 0.33
CA ALA A 41 17.89 6.99 1.33
C ALA A 41 17.15 5.66 1.58
N ARG A 42 16.93 4.84 0.54
CA ARG A 42 16.38 3.48 0.68
C ARG A 42 17.29 2.60 1.53
N ASP A 43 18.59 2.62 1.25
CA ASP A 43 19.56 1.77 1.94
C ASP A 43 19.75 2.19 3.39
N ASP A 44 19.81 3.50 3.66
CA ASP A 44 19.81 4.07 5.01
C ASP A 44 18.53 3.66 5.77
N ALA A 45 17.36 3.76 5.13
CA ALA A 45 16.10 3.34 5.72
C ALA A 45 16.05 1.83 6.02
N ARG A 46 16.69 0.99 5.18
CA ARG A 46 16.84 -0.44 5.43
C ARG A 46 17.64 -0.68 6.70
N VAL A 47 18.80 -0.03 6.85
CA VAL A 47 19.65 -0.16 8.04
C VAL A 47 18.90 0.25 9.31
N LEU A 48 18.16 1.36 9.26
CA LEU A 48 17.34 1.81 10.40
C LEU A 48 16.22 0.84 10.74
N TYR A 49 15.60 0.23 9.72
CA TYR A 49 14.57 -0.79 9.92
C TYR A 49 15.16 -2.06 10.55
N GLU A 50 16.29 -2.54 10.06
CA GLU A 50 17.00 -3.70 10.61
C GLU A 50 17.41 -3.47 12.06
N ALA A 51 17.95 -2.29 12.38
CA ALA A 51 18.29 -1.92 13.76
C ALA A 51 17.05 -1.90 14.68
N ALA A 52 15.93 -1.32 14.22
CA ALA A 52 14.68 -1.31 14.97
C ALA A 52 14.10 -2.73 15.14
N GLN A 53 14.21 -3.58 14.12
CA GLN A 53 13.81 -4.98 14.17
C GLN A 53 14.66 -5.77 15.17
N SER A 54 15.98 -5.57 15.19
CA SER A 54 16.88 -6.16 16.18
C SER A 54 16.52 -5.74 17.60
N ALA A 55 16.16 -4.47 17.82
CA ALA A 55 15.71 -4.00 19.14
C ALA A 55 14.42 -4.72 19.60
N VAL A 56 13.44 -4.91 18.71
CA VAL A 56 12.22 -5.67 19.01
C VAL A 56 12.53 -7.15 19.30
N PHE A 57 13.46 -7.75 18.56
CA PHE A 57 13.89 -9.13 18.83
C PHE A 57 14.62 -9.27 20.15
N ALA A 58 15.40 -8.28 20.59
CA ALA A 58 16.06 -8.30 21.89
C ALA A 58 15.05 -8.43 23.05
N PHE A 59 13.85 -7.82 22.94
CA PHE A 59 12.76 -8.00 23.94
C PHE A 59 12.12 -9.39 23.95
N ARG A 60 12.33 -10.23 22.93
CA ARG A 60 11.80 -11.60 22.86
C ARG A 60 12.89 -12.67 22.84
N GLY A 61 14.16 -12.26 22.88
CA GLY A 61 15.31 -13.15 22.89
C GLY A 61 15.46 -13.90 24.22
N PRO A 62 16.34 -14.91 24.26
CA PRO A 62 16.63 -15.68 25.48
C PRO A 62 17.16 -14.79 26.62
N ASP A 63 17.85 -13.70 26.29
CA ASP A 63 18.42 -12.74 27.25
C ASP A 63 17.46 -11.58 27.59
N SER A 64 16.20 -11.65 27.15
CA SER A 64 15.21 -10.60 27.43
C SER A 64 14.77 -10.61 28.88
N ASP A 65 14.76 -9.42 29.51
CA ASP A 65 14.16 -9.19 30.83
C ASP A 65 12.63 -9.31 30.85
N LEU A 66 11.97 -9.20 29.69
CA LEU A 66 10.50 -9.22 29.60
C LEU A 66 9.94 -10.60 29.98
N ILE A 67 10.56 -11.68 29.51
CA ILE A 67 10.08 -13.05 29.76
C ILE A 67 10.21 -13.43 31.26
N PRO A 68 11.36 -13.20 31.93
CA PRO A 68 11.47 -13.37 33.38
C PRO A 68 10.49 -12.50 34.15
N ALA A 69 10.26 -11.24 33.76
CA ALA A 69 9.30 -10.37 34.42
C ALA A 69 7.86 -10.88 34.28
N GLU A 70 7.45 -11.33 33.09
CA GLU A 70 6.15 -11.97 32.85
C GLU A 70 5.99 -13.24 33.70
N ARG A 71 7.03 -14.08 33.79
CA ARG A 71 7.04 -15.30 34.61
C ARG A 71 6.93 -14.98 36.10
N LEU A 72 7.69 -14.00 36.58
CA LEU A 72 7.69 -13.59 37.99
C LEU A 72 6.31 -13.06 38.42
N VAL A 73 5.69 -12.22 37.58
CA VAL A 73 4.32 -11.75 37.82
C VAL A 73 3.33 -12.92 37.82
N ALA A 74 3.43 -13.85 36.85
CA ALA A 74 2.60 -15.04 36.82
C ALA A 74 2.81 -15.98 38.02
N GLU A 75 4.03 -16.04 38.58
CA GLU A 75 4.33 -16.74 39.83
C GLU A 75 3.67 -16.05 41.02
N TYR A 76 3.75 -14.71 41.11
CA TYR A 76 3.05 -13.94 42.15
C TYR A 76 1.53 -14.08 42.08
N GLU A 77 0.95 -14.23 40.88
CA GLU A 77 -0.49 -14.47 40.69
C GLU A 77 -0.92 -15.87 41.11
N LYS A 78 -0.04 -16.87 40.98
CA LYS A 78 -0.30 -18.25 41.41
C LYS A 78 -0.13 -18.46 42.90
N LEU A 79 0.78 -17.71 43.52
CA LEU A 79 0.99 -17.75 44.96
C LEU A 79 -0.21 -17.09 45.66
N ASP A 80 -1.14 -17.92 46.14
CA ASP A 80 -2.21 -17.46 47.03
C ASP A 80 -1.57 -16.77 48.25
N LEU A 81 -2.09 -15.60 48.64
CA LEU A 81 -1.59 -14.81 49.78
C LEU A 81 -1.48 -15.65 51.06
N ARG A 82 -2.31 -16.70 51.18
CA ARG A 82 -2.33 -17.65 52.29
C ARG A 82 -1.12 -18.58 52.35
N GLN A 83 -0.41 -18.80 51.24
CA GLN A 83 0.74 -19.71 51.19
C GLN A 83 2.08 -19.01 51.44
N VAL A 84 2.15 -17.68 51.28
CA VAL A 84 3.41 -16.95 51.35
C VAL A 84 3.80 -16.50 52.76
N THR A 85 2.86 -16.58 53.71
CA THR A 85 3.16 -16.45 55.13
C THR A 85 3.84 -17.71 55.66
N LEU A 86 5.14 -17.84 55.34
CA LEU A 86 6.00 -18.98 55.70
C LEU A 86 6.31 -19.09 57.19
N ALA A 87 6.09 -18.04 57.98
CA ALA A 87 6.26 -18.12 59.42
C ALA A 87 5.11 -18.97 60.00
N PRO A 88 5.36 -20.11 60.66
CA PRO A 88 4.30 -20.73 61.45
C PRO A 88 3.80 -19.73 62.49
N LEU A 89 2.48 -19.52 62.59
CA LEU A 89 1.91 -18.68 63.63
C LEU A 89 2.35 -19.27 64.99
N ARG A 90 3.11 -18.51 65.78
CA ARG A 90 3.43 -18.92 67.15
C ARG A 90 2.17 -18.78 67.98
N MET A 91 1.62 -19.93 68.35
CA MET A 91 0.42 -20.03 69.17
C MET A 91 0.76 -19.78 70.64
N GLY A 92 0.00 -18.91 71.28
CA GLY A 92 0.02 -18.67 72.71
C GLY A 92 -0.55 -19.84 73.49
N ARG A 93 -0.53 -19.72 74.82
CA ARG A 93 -0.97 -20.77 75.75
C ARG A 93 -2.46 -21.10 75.65
N ASP A 94 -3.24 -20.17 75.13
CA ASP A 94 -4.67 -20.24 74.83
C ASP A 94 -4.97 -20.79 73.42
N GLY A 95 -3.94 -21.05 72.61
CA GLY A 95 -4.10 -21.47 71.23
C GLY A 95 -4.46 -20.33 70.28
N SER A 96 -4.35 -19.06 70.67
CA SER A 96 -4.44 -17.93 69.74
C SER A 96 -3.05 -17.52 69.24
N PRO A 97 -2.91 -16.91 68.05
CA PRO A 97 -1.63 -16.37 67.62
C PRO A 97 -1.15 -15.28 68.58
N THR A 98 0.13 -15.31 68.95
CA THR A 98 0.71 -14.21 69.75
C THR A 98 0.75 -12.91 68.94
N GLU A 99 0.54 -11.76 69.57
CA GLU A 99 0.62 -10.43 68.91
C GLU A 99 1.94 -10.25 68.12
N ALA A 100 3.05 -10.72 68.68
CA ALA A 100 4.35 -10.68 68.00
C ALA A 100 4.38 -11.54 66.72
N SER A 101 3.67 -12.68 66.71
CA SER A 101 3.52 -13.52 65.53
C SER A 101 2.64 -12.84 64.49
N GLU A 102 1.49 -12.26 64.89
CA GLU A 102 0.61 -11.54 63.96
C GLU A 102 1.32 -10.34 63.33
N ALA A 103 2.08 -9.57 64.12
CA ALA A 103 2.87 -8.46 63.62
C ALA A 103 3.96 -8.91 62.62
N ALA A 104 4.62 -10.04 62.87
CA ALA A 104 5.60 -10.60 61.94
C ALA A 104 4.94 -11.05 60.62
N HIS A 105 3.78 -11.72 60.70
CA HIS A 105 2.98 -12.12 59.53
C HIS A 105 2.54 -10.92 58.70
N ALA A 106 2.03 -9.87 59.35
CA ALA A 106 1.63 -8.64 58.69
C ALA A 106 2.81 -7.93 58.02
N ALA A 107 3.98 -7.92 58.66
CA ALA A 107 5.20 -7.34 58.08
C ALA A 107 5.68 -8.13 56.85
N ASP A 108 5.59 -9.45 56.87
CA ASP A 108 5.98 -10.30 55.74
C ASP A 108 4.98 -10.22 54.58
N ALA A 109 3.68 -10.18 54.86
CA ALA A 109 2.65 -9.90 53.86
C ALA A 109 2.89 -8.55 53.17
N LYS A 110 3.19 -7.49 53.95
CA LYS A 110 3.52 -6.17 53.41
C LYS A 110 4.77 -6.18 52.52
N LYS A 111 5.82 -6.92 52.90
CA LYS A 111 7.02 -7.08 52.06
C LYS A 111 6.73 -7.84 50.77
N PHE A 112 5.88 -8.86 50.83
CA PHE A 112 5.45 -9.62 49.64
C PHE A 112 4.67 -8.73 48.68
N ASP A 113 3.68 -7.99 49.17
CA ASP A 113 2.90 -7.05 48.36
C ASP A 113 3.79 -5.97 47.72
N ALA A 114 4.78 -5.47 48.46
CA ALA A 114 5.75 -4.51 47.92
C ALA A 114 6.58 -5.11 46.76
N ARG A 115 7.10 -6.33 46.90
CA ARG A 115 7.85 -7.02 45.84
C ARG A 115 6.99 -7.36 44.64
N ARG A 116 5.75 -7.78 44.89
CA ARG A 116 4.76 -8.04 43.85
C ARG A 116 4.47 -6.75 43.07
N GLN A 117 4.24 -5.63 43.75
CA GLN A 117 4.01 -4.35 43.10
C GLN A 117 5.23 -3.90 42.28
N GLU A 118 6.45 -4.05 42.82
CA GLU A 118 7.69 -3.76 42.10
C GLU A 118 7.82 -4.61 40.82
N ALA A 119 7.44 -5.89 40.87
CA ALA A 119 7.44 -6.76 39.70
C ALA A 119 6.42 -6.33 38.64
N TYR A 120 5.22 -5.90 39.05
CA TYR A 120 4.23 -5.30 38.13
C TYR A 120 4.74 -4.02 37.50
N ASP A 121 5.27 -3.09 38.30
CA ASP A 121 5.82 -1.81 37.81
C ASP A 121 6.98 -2.04 36.83
N ARG A 122 7.83 -3.04 37.09
CA ARG A 122 8.91 -3.46 36.17
C ARG A 122 8.33 -4.02 34.86
N LEU A 123 7.34 -4.90 34.95
CA LEU A 123 6.70 -5.49 33.76
C LEU A 123 6.03 -4.42 32.90
N ASP A 124 5.30 -3.48 33.50
CA ASP A 124 4.62 -2.40 32.79
C ASP A 124 5.60 -1.45 32.10
N ARG A 125 6.74 -1.15 32.75
CA ARG A 125 7.83 -0.40 32.10
C ARG A 125 8.36 -1.13 30.87
N LEU A 126 8.70 -2.41 31.01
CA LEU A 126 9.24 -3.22 29.90
C LEU A 126 8.23 -3.36 28.75
N LYS A 127 6.94 -3.52 29.06
CA LYS A 127 5.87 -3.53 28.05
C LYS A 127 5.77 -2.21 27.30
N THR A 128 5.86 -1.09 28.02
CA THR A 128 5.84 0.26 27.41
C THR A 128 7.01 0.45 26.46
N GLU A 129 8.22 0.04 26.87
CA GLU A 129 9.41 0.10 26.02
C GLU A 129 9.32 -0.83 24.80
N TYR A 130 8.77 -2.03 24.98
CA TYR A 130 8.51 -2.97 23.90
C TYR A 130 7.53 -2.41 22.86
N GLU A 131 6.41 -1.83 23.30
CA GLU A 131 5.44 -1.19 22.40
C GLU A 131 6.05 0.01 21.68
N ALA A 132 6.87 0.81 22.36
CA ALA A 132 7.61 1.91 21.73
C ALA A 132 8.59 1.41 20.66
N ALA A 133 9.35 0.35 20.94
CA ALA A 133 10.25 -0.27 19.98
C ALA A 133 9.49 -0.85 18.78
N ARG A 134 8.34 -1.47 19.01
CA ARG A 134 7.46 -2.01 17.95
C ARG A 134 6.86 -0.90 17.09
N ALA A 135 6.43 0.20 17.68
CA ALA A 135 5.94 1.37 16.96
C ALA A 135 7.03 1.97 16.06
N LEU A 136 8.25 2.11 16.58
CA LEU A 136 9.42 2.57 15.82
C LEU A 136 9.75 1.62 14.67
N GLN A 137 9.77 0.31 14.92
CA GLN A 137 9.99 -0.71 13.88
C GLN A 137 8.94 -0.59 12.77
N ALA A 138 7.66 -0.46 13.13
CA ALA A 138 6.57 -0.32 12.17
C ALA A 138 6.71 0.96 11.34
N GLU A 139 7.10 2.07 11.96
CA GLU A 139 7.38 3.31 11.25
C GLU A 139 8.54 3.15 10.26
N ARG A 140 9.71 2.67 10.72
CA ARG A 140 10.88 2.45 9.84
C ARG A 140 10.58 1.47 8.71
N GLY A 141 9.81 0.43 9.00
CA GLY A 141 9.35 -0.53 7.99
C GLY A 141 8.51 0.13 6.90
N ARG A 142 7.57 1.01 7.25
CA ARG A 142 6.79 1.79 6.26
C ARG A 142 7.69 2.70 5.42
N GLN A 143 8.66 3.37 6.04
CA GLN A 143 9.59 4.25 5.34
C GLN A 143 10.45 3.47 4.32
N TRP A 144 11.05 2.36 4.77
CA TRP A 144 11.85 1.48 3.91
C TRP A 144 11.02 0.88 2.76
N GLN A 145 9.82 0.34 3.04
CA GLN A 145 8.96 -0.23 2.00
C GLN A 145 8.54 0.80 0.95
N ALA A 146 8.21 2.03 1.37
CA ALA A 146 7.84 3.11 0.46
C ALA A 146 9.01 3.49 -0.46
N LEU A 147 10.21 3.68 0.10
CA LEU A 147 11.42 4.00 -0.67
C LEU A 147 11.85 2.85 -1.58
N ASN A 148 11.81 1.62 -1.09
CA ASN A 148 12.14 0.44 -1.89
C ASN A 148 11.18 0.26 -3.07
N GLY A 149 9.89 0.41 -2.84
CA GLY A 149 8.87 0.36 -3.89
C GLY A 149 9.06 1.45 -4.94
N LEU A 150 9.33 2.68 -4.49
CA LEU A 150 9.60 3.82 -5.38
C LEU A 150 10.86 3.59 -6.23
N VAL A 151 12.00 3.29 -5.61
CA VAL A 151 13.26 3.09 -6.33
C VAL A 151 13.13 1.95 -7.35
N ALA A 152 12.52 0.83 -6.96
CA ALA A 152 12.29 -0.28 -7.89
C ALA A 152 11.34 0.10 -9.05
N ALA A 153 10.36 0.98 -8.81
CA ALA A 153 9.49 1.49 -9.88
C ALA A 153 10.24 2.41 -10.85
N LEU A 154 11.11 3.29 -10.34
CA LEU A 154 11.95 4.17 -11.15
C LEU A 154 12.92 3.37 -12.02
N GLU A 155 13.62 2.39 -11.43
CA GLU A 155 14.58 1.53 -12.14
C GLU A 155 13.90 0.73 -13.24
N ARG A 156 12.80 0.02 -12.93
CA ARG A 156 12.03 -0.70 -13.95
C ARG A 156 11.49 0.19 -15.07
N TRP A 157 11.18 1.45 -14.76
CA TRP A 157 10.72 2.40 -15.79
C TRP A 157 11.89 2.84 -16.68
N LEU A 158 13.04 3.17 -16.10
CA LEU A 158 14.26 3.52 -16.83
C LEU A 158 14.74 2.37 -17.73
N ASP A 159 14.71 1.13 -17.24
CA ASP A 159 15.09 -0.06 -18.02
C ASP A 159 14.23 -0.23 -19.28
N LYS A 160 12.96 0.19 -19.24
CA LYS A 160 12.03 0.10 -20.37
C LYS A 160 12.12 1.30 -21.32
N HIS A 161 12.67 2.43 -20.86
CA HIS A 161 12.73 3.66 -21.63
C HIS A 161 14.18 3.96 -21.98
N THR A 162 14.67 3.36 -23.06
CA THR A 162 15.94 3.74 -23.67
C THR A 162 15.70 4.90 -24.62
N GLY A 163 16.25 6.08 -24.32
CA GLY A 163 15.98 7.26 -25.14
C GLY A 163 16.59 8.55 -24.61
N ARG A 164 16.38 9.63 -25.35
CA ARG A 164 16.79 10.97 -24.92
C ARG A 164 15.76 11.49 -23.92
N PHE A 165 16.20 11.67 -22.68
CA PHE A 165 15.41 12.32 -21.65
C PHE A 165 15.63 13.83 -21.71
N ALA A 166 14.55 14.61 -21.67
CA ALA A 166 14.64 16.06 -21.51
C ALA A 166 14.31 16.43 -20.05
N PRO A 167 15.17 17.20 -19.36
CA PRO A 167 14.86 17.68 -18.02
C PRO A 167 13.69 18.65 -18.09
N VAL A 168 12.76 18.51 -17.14
CA VAL A 168 11.63 19.42 -16.94
C VAL A 168 11.79 20.05 -15.55
N PRO A 169 11.88 21.39 -15.45
CA PRO A 169 11.97 22.05 -14.16
C PRO A 169 10.71 21.76 -13.33
N LEU A 170 10.92 21.44 -12.06
CA LEU A 170 9.85 21.24 -11.09
C LEU A 170 9.53 22.60 -10.46
N GLU A 171 8.48 23.25 -10.96
CA GLU A 171 8.05 24.54 -10.43
C GLU A 171 7.19 24.35 -9.19
N PRO A 172 7.55 24.97 -8.05
CA PRO A 172 6.69 24.92 -6.89
C PRO A 172 5.39 25.68 -7.16
N PRO A 173 4.24 25.15 -6.77
CA PRO A 173 2.98 25.83 -6.95
C PRO A 173 2.94 27.17 -6.22
N ALA A 174 2.63 28.25 -6.96
CA ALA A 174 2.46 29.60 -6.43
C ALA A 174 1.33 29.71 -5.36
N VAL A 175 0.44 28.71 -5.31
CA VAL A 175 -0.83 28.73 -4.56
C VAL A 175 -0.65 28.58 -3.04
N PHE A 176 0.57 28.40 -2.53
CA PHE A 176 0.79 28.21 -1.08
C PHE A 176 1.28 29.46 -0.33
N ALA A 177 1.12 30.66 -0.90
CA ALA A 177 1.39 31.92 -0.21
C ALA A 177 0.49 32.08 1.05
N GLY A 178 0.94 31.53 2.18
CA GLY A 178 0.30 31.61 3.49
C GLY A 178 -0.27 30.30 4.06
N LYS A 179 -0.30 29.19 3.29
CA LYS A 179 -0.74 27.89 3.82
C LYS A 179 0.47 27.06 4.31
N PRO A 180 0.35 26.27 5.40
CA PRO A 180 1.39 25.31 5.78
C PRO A 180 1.64 24.29 4.66
N TYR A 181 2.91 23.96 4.39
CA TYR A 181 3.28 23.00 3.32
C TYR A 181 2.57 21.65 3.46
N GLY A 182 2.38 21.16 4.70
CA GLY A 182 1.67 19.91 4.95
C GLY A 182 0.22 19.91 4.47
N GLN A 183 -0.50 21.03 4.60
CA GLN A 183 -1.86 21.16 4.08
C GLN A 183 -1.85 21.16 2.55
N GLY A 184 -0.93 21.90 1.93
CA GLY A 184 -0.79 21.94 0.47
C GLY A 184 -0.49 20.58 -0.15
N LEU A 185 0.34 19.77 0.54
CA LEU A 185 0.64 18.40 0.13
C LEU A 185 -0.59 17.50 0.20
N SER A 186 -1.39 17.62 1.28
CA SER A 186 -2.64 16.86 1.42
C SER A 186 -3.62 17.20 0.29
N GLU A 187 -3.83 18.49 0.02
CA GLU A 187 -4.71 18.96 -1.06
C GLU A 187 -4.27 18.42 -2.44
N LEU A 188 -2.95 18.39 -2.71
CA LEU A 188 -2.41 17.79 -3.94
C LEU A 188 -2.65 16.27 -4.01
N ARG A 189 -2.49 15.55 -2.90
CA ARG A 189 -2.73 14.10 -2.87
C ARG A 189 -4.19 13.75 -3.08
N ASP A 190 -5.10 14.54 -2.51
CA ASP A 190 -6.54 14.40 -2.72
C ASP A 190 -6.90 14.64 -4.18
N LEU A 191 -6.31 15.67 -4.80
CA LEU A 191 -6.47 15.94 -6.24
C LEU A 191 -5.97 14.76 -7.09
N ILE A 192 -4.78 14.23 -6.80
CA ILE A 192 -4.22 13.10 -7.55
C ILE A 192 -5.09 11.84 -7.40
N ALA A 193 -5.62 11.59 -6.20
CA ALA A 193 -6.56 10.51 -5.95
C ALA A 193 -7.87 10.69 -6.75
N ALA A 194 -8.42 11.92 -6.78
CA ALA A 194 -9.62 12.23 -7.55
C ALA A 194 -9.40 12.06 -9.06
N LEU A 195 -8.29 12.57 -9.61
CA LEU A 195 -7.93 12.40 -11.02
C LEU A 195 -7.74 10.92 -11.39
N THR A 196 -7.11 10.13 -10.50
CA THR A 196 -6.94 8.68 -10.69
C THR A 196 -8.29 7.96 -10.69
N ALA A 197 -9.21 8.35 -9.81
CA ALA A 197 -10.55 7.77 -9.74
C ALA A 197 -11.36 8.08 -11.01
N GLU A 198 -11.32 9.34 -11.49
CA GLU A 198 -12.00 9.74 -12.72
C GLU A 198 -11.40 9.04 -13.95
N ARG A 199 -10.07 8.91 -14.02
CA ARG A 199 -9.40 8.13 -15.07
C ARG A 199 -9.91 6.69 -15.12
N LYS A 200 -9.96 6.00 -13.96
CA LYS A 200 -10.51 4.63 -13.86
C LYS A 200 -11.99 4.56 -14.24
N ARG A 201 -12.78 5.57 -13.90
CA ARG A 201 -14.19 5.67 -14.29
C ARG A 201 -14.32 5.76 -15.81
N ILE A 202 -13.51 6.58 -16.47
CA ILE A 202 -13.49 6.73 -17.93
C ILE A 202 -12.99 5.46 -18.61
N GLU A 203 -11.94 4.81 -18.10
CA GLU A 203 -11.45 3.53 -18.62
C GLU A 203 -12.52 2.44 -18.61
N ARG A 204 -13.33 2.40 -17.55
CA ARG A 204 -14.43 1.44 -17.39
C ARG A 204 -15.73 1.85 -18.06
N ALA A 205 -15.80 3.07 -18.62
CA ALA A 205 -16.99 3.52 -19.31
C ALA A 205 -17.25 2.61 -20.53
N PRO A 206 -18.47 2.03 -20.65
CA PRO A 206 -18.88 1.32 -21.86
C PRO A 206 -18.90 2.27 -23.06
N MET A 207 -18.81 1.67 -24.26
CA MET A 207 -18.92 2.41 -25.51
C MET A 207 -20.25 3.17 -25.58
N SER A 208 -20.26 4.26 -26.35
CA SER A 208 -21.46 5.06 -26.55
C SER A 208 -22.56 4.26 -27.27
N ALA A 209 -23.82 4.62 -27.04
CA ALA A 209 -24.95 4.01 -27.75
C ALA A 209 -24.81 4.16 -29.27
N SER A 210 -24.34 5.33 -29.74
CA SER A 210 -24.13 5.59 -31.17
C SER A 210 -23.12 4.61 -31.80
N GLU A 211 -21.98 4.39 -31.14
CA GLU A 211 -20.97 3.43 -31.62
C GLU A 211 -21.45 1.98 -31.53
N ALA A 212 -22.14 1.61 -30.45
CA ALA A 212 -22.73 0.28 -30.31
C ALA A 212 -23.70 -0.01 -31.47
N LYS A 213 -24.59 0.94 -31.79
CA LYS A 213 -25.51 0.84 -32.93
C LYS A 213 -24.80 0.83 -34.28
N ALA A 214 -23.73 1.62 -34.43
CA ALA A 214 -22.91 1.60 -35.63
C ALA A 214 -22.23 0.23 -35.85
N ARG A 215 -21.92 -0.50 -34.79
CA ARG A 215 -21.37 -1.87 -34.86
C ARG A 215 -22.43 -2.95 -35.10
N ILE A 216 -23.68 -2.72 -34.71
CA ILE A 216 -24.78 -3.70 -34.89
C ILE A 216 -25.01 -4.02 -36.37
N ARG A 217 -25.13 -3.02 -37.24
CA ARG A 217 -25.42 -3.23 -38.68
C ARG A 217 -24.40 -4.10 -39.42
N PRO A 218 -23.08 -3.79 -39.39
CA PRO A 218 -22.09 -4.63 -40.06
C PRO A 218 -22.01 -6.03 -39.43
N TRP A 219 -22.26 -6.16 -38.12
CA TRP A 219 -22.32 -7.45 -37.46
C TRP A 219 -23.52 -8.29 -37.91
N VAL A 220 -24.74 -7.72 -37.98
CA VAL A 220 -25.93 -8.41 -38.52
C VAL A 220 -25.71 -8.81 -39.97
N LYS A 221 -25.12 -7.94 -40.80
CA LYS A 221 -24.78 -8.27 -42.19
C LYS A 221 -23.78 -9.43 -42.27
N MET A 222 -22.71 -9.39 -41.49
CA MET A 222 -21.73 -10.47 -41.40
C MET A 222 -22.39 -11.80 -41.00
N MET A 223 -23.34 -11.78 -40.06
CA MET A 223 -24.08 -12.97 -39.64
C MET A 223 -25.02 -13.48 -40.74
N ALA A 224 -25.70 -12.60 -41.46
CA ALA A 224 -26.55 -12.95 -42.59
C ALA A 224 -25.75 -13.57 -43.75
N ASP A 225 -24.59 -12.99 -44.08
CA ASP A 225 -23.71 -13.45 -45.17
C ASP A 225 -23.11 -14.85 -44.93
N ARG A 226 -23.12 -15.33 -43.68
CA ARG A 226 -22.67 -16.69 -43.34
C ARG A 226 -23.69 -17.77 -43.70
N VAL A 227 -24.96 -17.42 -43.86
CA VAL A 227 -26.01 -18.37 -44.22
C VAL A 227 -25.85 -18.77 -45.69
N ARG A 228 -25.56 -20.05 -45.92
CA ARG A 228 -25.44 -20.63 -47.26
C ARG A 228 -26.61 -21.56 -47.55
N LEU A 229 -27.51 -21.16 -48.43
CA LEU A 229 -28.57 -22.03 -48.95
C LEU A 229 -28.04 -22.91 -50.10
N VAL A 230 -26.94 -23.65 -49.88
CA VAL A 230 -26.44 -24.61 -50.88
C VAL A 230 -27.04 -25.98 -50.60
N GLY A 231 -28.05 -26.36 -51.38
CA GLY A 231 -28.63 -27.71 -51.31
C GLY A 231 -30.01 -27.84 -51.96
N ALA A 232 -30.83 -26.79 -51.96
CA ALA A 232 -32.23 -26.90 -52.37
C ALA A 232 -32.47 -26.94 -53.90
N ILE A 233 -31.55 -26.45 -54.73
CA ILE A 233 -31.86 -26.13 -56.14
C ILE A 233 -31.32 -27.17 -57.15
N HIS A 234 -30.33 -28.00 -56.80
CA HIS A 234 -29.63 -28.81 -57.82
C HIS A 234 -29.67 -30.34 -57.68
N HIS A 235 -29.93 -30.95 -56.52
CA HIS A 235 -29.79 -32.43 -56.41
C HIS A 235 -30.85 -33.19 -55.58
N GLY A 236 -31.95 -32.57 -55.12
CA GLY A 236 -32.95 -33.29 -54.30
C GLY A 236 -32.40 -33.83 -52.98
N VAL A 237 -31.24 -33.34 -52.54
CA VAL A 237 -30.60 -33.69 -51.27
C VAL A 237 -31.20 -32.80 -50.18
N ALA A 238 -31.47 -33.39 -49.01
CA ALA A 238 -31.97 -32.67 -47.86
C ALA A 238 -31.06 -31.47 -47.53
N ILE A 239 -31.67 -30.32 -47.22
CA ILE A 239 -30.94 -29.14 -46.78
C ILE A 239 -30.28 -29.50 -45.45
N ASP A 240 -28.97 -29.70 -45.47
CA ASP A 240 -28.20 -29.93 -44.25
C ASP A 240 -27.94 -28.59 -43.56
N LEU A 241 -28.74 -28.32 -42.54
CA LEU A 241 -28.65 -27.11 -41.71
C LEU A 241 -27.56 -27.21 -40.64
N ALA A 242 -26.80 -28.31 -40.56
CA ALA A 242 -25.99 -28.66 -39.39
C ALA A 242 -24.54 -28.12 -39.40
N SER A 243 -24.09 -27.43 -40.44
CA SER A 243 -22.65 -27.15 -40.61
C SER A 243 -22.23 -25.71 -40.32
N ALA A 244 -21.62 -25.55 -39.14
CA ALA A 244 -20.65 -24.55 -38.67
C ALA A 244 -21.17 -23.41 -37.77
N GLU A 245 -20.54 -23.29 -36.59
CA GLU A 245 -20.67 -22.19 -35.62
C GLU A 245 -20.63 -20.79 -36.29
N PRO A 246 -21.36 -19.78 -35.76
CA PRO A 246 -22.09 -19.69 -34.49
C PRO A 246 -23.59 -19.99 -34.63
N ASP A 247 -24.33 -20.00 -33.50
CA ASP A 247 -25.77 -20.27 -33.37
C ASP A 247 -26.55 -20.11 -34.69
N PRO A 248 -26.86 -21.23 -35.38
CA PRO A 248 -27.48 -21.17 -36.70
C PRO A 248 -28.79 -20.41 -36.65
N THR A 249 -29.52 -20.47 -35.52
CA THR A 249 -30.79 -19.78 -35.31
C THR A 249 -30.63 -18.27 -35.50
N LEU A 250 -29.62 -17.67 -34.85
CA LEU A 250 -29.40 -16.23 -34.92
C LEU A 250 -28.92 -15.79 -36.31
N ALA A 251 -28.08 -16.60 -36.96
CA ALA A 251 -27.66 -16.37 -38.34
C ALA A 251 -28.86 -16.39 -39.30
N TYR A 252 -29.76 -17.37 -39.17
CA TYR A 252 -30.99 -17.45 -39.94
C TYR A 252 -31.93 -16.26 -39.66
N LEU A 253 -32.07 -15.82 -38.42
CA LEU A 253 -32.86 -14.62 -38.09
C LEU A 253 -32.28 -13.36 -38.74
N CYS A 254 -30.95 -13.19 -38.69
CA CYS A 254 -30.24 -12.10 -39.37
C CYS A 254 -30.40 -12.16 -40.89
N PHE A 255 -30.41 -13.36 -41.48
CA PHE A 255 -30.61 -13.57 -42.92
C PHE A 255 -32.06 -13.30 -43.37
N LEU A 256 -33.05 -13.83 -42.63
CA LEU A 256 -34.47 -13.73 -42.99
C LEU A 256 -35.05 -12.34 -42.72
N ASN A 257 -34.62 -11.65 -41.65
CA ASN A 257 -35.17 -10.35 -41.28
C ASN A 257 -34.13 -9.42 -40.62
N PRO A 258 -33.10 -8.97 -41.39
CA PRO A 258 -32.00 -8.17 -40.85
C PRO A 258 -32.47 -6.87 -40.18
N ASP A 259 -33.44 -6.16 -40.77
CA ASP A 259 -33.92 -4.88 -40.23
C ASP A 259 -34.70 -5.02 -38.91
N ALA A 260 -35.46 -6.10 -38.73
CA ALA A 260 -36.12 -6.36 -37.45
C ALA A 260 -35.09 -6.68 -36.36
N VAL A 261 -34.07 -7.49 -36.68
CA VAL A 261 -32.98 -7.81 -35.75
C VAL A 261 -32.21 -6.56 -35.36
N VAL A 262 -31.80 -5.73 -36.33
CA VAL A 262 -31.10 -4.45 -36.07
C VAL A 262 -31.94 -3.57 -35.15
N ARG A 263 -33.22 -3.32 -35.48
CA ARG A 263 -34.09 -2.47 -34.65
C ARG A 263 -34.22 -3.01 -33.22
N ARG A 264 -34.40 -4.33 -33.05
CA ARG A 264 -34.53 -4.93 -31.71
C ARG A 264 -33.24 -4.80 -30.90
N LEU A 265 -32.08 -5.00 -31.53
CA LEU A 265 -30.77 -4.84 -30.88
C LEU A 265 -30.49 -3.37 -30.54
N GLU A 266 -30.82 -2.42 -31.43
CA GLU A 266 -30.67 -0.99 -31.15
C GLU A 266 -31.54 -0.55 -29.96
N GLN A 267 -32.77 -1.07 -29.83
CA GLN A 267 -33.63 -0.84 -28.67
C GLN A 267 -33.06 -1.44 -27.38
N GLU A 268 -32.50 -2.65 -27.45
CA GLU A 268 -31.89 -3.30 -26.29
C GLU A 268 -30.65 -2.53 -25.81
N VAL A 269 -29.83 -2.03 -26.75
CA VAL A 269 -28.70 -1.14 -26.43
C VAL A 269 -29.18 0.11 -25.71
N ASP A 270 -30.24 0.76 -26.20
CA ASP A 270 -30.79 1.95 -25.56
C ASP A 270 -31.28 1.65 -24.14
N ALA A 271 -32.00 0.54 -23.95
CA ALA A 271 -32.51 0.12 -22.65
C ALA A 271 -31.37 -0.19 -21.66
N GLN A 272 -30.32 -0.88 -22.10
CA GLN A 272 -29.19 -1.26 -21.25
C GLN A 272 -28.27 -0.09 -20.89
N LEU A 273 -28.19 0.92 -21.76
CA LEU A 273 -27.35 2.11 -21.56
C LEU A 273 -28.08 3.26 -20.87
N GLN A 274 -29.40 3.16 -20.68
CA GLN A 274 -30.18 4.19 -20.00
C GLN A 274 -29.64 4.47 -18.59
N GLY A 275 -29.29 5.72 -18.32
CA GLY A 275 -28.75 6.17 -17.02
C GLY A 275 -27.30 5.76 -16.73
N ARG A 276 -26.62 5.07 -17.66
CA ARG A 276 -25.20 4.72 -17.51
C ARG A 276 -24.30 5.82 -18.09
N PHE A 277 -23.16 6.05 -17.45
CA PHE A 277 -22.11 6.88 -18.01
C PHE A 277 -21.47 6.14 -19.20
N THR A 278 -21.70 6.62 -20.41
CA THR A 278 -21.12 6.07 -21.65
C THR A 278 -20.21 7.11 -22.29
N LEU A 279 -19.22 6.66 -23.05
CA LEU A 279 -18.29 7.56 -23.74
C LEU A 279 -17.85 6.95 -25.06
N GLY A 280 -17.76 7.79 -26.11
CA GLY A 280 -17.22 7.37 -27.40
C GLY A 280 -15.74 6.99 -27.31
N GLU A 281 -15.22 6.11 -28.16
CA GLU A 281 -13.81 5.71 -28.16
C GLU A 281 -12.86 6.89 -28.39
N LEU A 282 -13.20 7.79 -29.32
CA LEU A 282 -12.44 9.02 -29.57
C LEU A 282 -12.47 9.98 -28.36
N ASP A 283 -13.65 10.18 -27.78
CA ASP A 283 -13.81 11.03 -26.60
C ASP A 283 -13.10 10.45 -25.38
N LYS A 284 -13.14 9.13 -25.23
CA LYS A 284 -12.45 8.37 -24.19
C LYS A 284 -10.95 8.53 -24.33
N ALA A 285 -10.38 8.31 -25.51
CA ALA A 285 -8.95 8.51 -25.76
C ALA A 285 -8.52 9.95 -25.48
N ARG A 286 -9.32 10.94 -25.92
CA ARG A 286 -9.06 12.37 -25.67
C ARG A 286 -9.06 12.70 -24.18
N LYS A 287 -10.11 12.31 -23.45
CA LYS A 287 -10.22 12.58 -22.00
C LYS A 287 -9.15 11.87 -21.19
N LEU A 288 -8.80 10.64 -21.56
CA LEU A 288 -7.72 9.91 -20.89
C LEU A 288 -6.38 10.63 -21.07
N LYS A 289 -6.06 11.08 -22.29
CA LYS A 289 -4.85 11.87 -22.55
C LYS A 289 -4.82 13.19 -21.77
N GLU A 290 -5.97 13.86 -21.67
CA GLU A 290 -6.10 15.09 -20.87
C GLU A 290 -5.86 14.80 -19.39
N LEU A 291 -6.50 13.78 -18.82
CA LEU A 291 -6.32 13.36 -17.43
C LEU A 291 -4.89 12.92 -17.14
N ASP A 292 -4.22 12.20 -18.05
CA ASP A 292 -2.82 11.80 -17.90
C ASP A 292 -1.91 13.03 -17.80
N GLY A 293 -2.17 14.07 -18.60
CA GLY A 293 -1.45 15.35 -18.52
C GLY A 293 -1.70 16.10 -17.21
N GLN A 294 -2.96 16.15 -16.76
CA GLN A 294 -3.33 16.76 -15.48
C GLN A 294 -2.71 16.02 -14.29
N LEU A 295 -2.72 14.68 -14.33
CA LEU A 295 -2.13 13.81 -13.32
C LEU A 295 -0.62 14.07 -13.23
N LEU A 296 0.10 13.99 -14.35
CA LEU A 296 1.54 14.23 -14.39
C LEU A 296 1.91 15.62 -13.85
N ASN A 297 1.13 16.65 -14.18
CA ASN A 297 1.35 18.01 -13.67
C ASN A 297 1.11 18.09 -12.15
N ALA A 298 0.03 17.50 -11.65
CA ALA A 298 -0.26 17.45 -10.21
C ALA A 298 0.86 16.72 -9.44
N GLU A 299 1.39 15.62 -9.98
CA GLU A 299 2.50 14.87 -9.38
C GLU A 299 3.82 15.62 -9.42
N ARG A 300 4.11 16.38 -10.49
CA ARG A 300 5.28 17.28 -10.52
C ARG A 300 5.20 18.37 -9.45
N ARG A 301 4.01 18.94 -9.24
CA ARG A 301 3.77 19.92 -8.17
C ARG A 301 3.91 19.29 -6.78
N GLU A 302 3.45 18.05 -6.60
CA GLU A 302 3.67 17.28 -5.37
C GLU A 302 5.17 17.11 -5.10
N GLU A 303 5.93 16.65 -6.11
CA GLU A 303 7.36 16.42 -5.95
C GLU A 303 8.14 17.72 -5.68
N ALA A 304 7.78 18.82 -6.35
CA ALA A 304 8.37 20.13 -6.09
C ALA A 304 8.18 20.55 -4.62
N LEU A 305 6.99 20.30 -4.06
CA LEU A 305 6.68 20.59 -2.67
C LEU A 305 7.44 19.67 -1.70
N ILE A 306 7.56 18.38 -2.02
CA ILE A 306 8.33 17.41 -1.22
C ILE A 306 9.81 17.83 -1.18
N MET A 307 10.37 18.33 -2.29
CA MET A 307 11.73 18.83 -2.33
C MET A 307 11.92 20.04 -1.41
N ILE A 308 11.02 21.03 -1.44
CA ILE A 308 11.06 22.18 -0.53
C ILE A 308 10.95 21.73 0.93
N MET A 309 10.03 20.81 1.25
CA MET A 309 9.88 20.31 2.61
C MET A 309 11.14 19.59 3.09
N ALA A 310 11.81 18.83 2.22
CA ALA A 310 13.09 18.20 2.52
C ALA A 310 14.21 19.22 2.76
N GLU A 311 14.27 20.31 1.99
CA GLU A 311 15.22 21.42 2.20
C GLU A 311 15.05 22.09 3.56
N VAL A 312 13.80 22.20 4.05
CA VAL A 312 13.47 22.73 5.39
C VAL A 312 13.65 21.68 6.50
N GLY A 313 14.14 20.48 6.16
CA GLY A 313 14.40 19.40 7.13
C GLY A 313 13.16 18.59 7.52
N THR A 314 12.04 18.74 6.82
CA THR A 314 10.84 17.92 7.02
C THR A 314 10.89 16.69 6.12
N VAL A 315 11.03 15.52 6.74
CA VAL A 315 11.01 14.25 6.01
C VAL A 315 9.58 13.89 5.62
N VAL A 316 9.29 13.95 4.32
CA VAL A 316 8.00 13.55 3.76
C VAL A 316 8.17 12.26 2.96
N LEU A 317 7.30 11.28 3.25
CA LEU A 317 7.26 10.05 2.47
C LEU A 317 6.65 10.30 1.10
N ARG A 318 7.40 9.95 0.05
CA ARG A 318 6.93 9.91 -1.33
C ARG A 318 5.97 8.74 -1.52
N ARG A 319 5.03 8.89 -2.46
CA ARG A 319 4.10 7.80 -2.82
C ARG A 319 4.85 6.73 -3.60
N PRO A 320 4.69 5.44 -3.29
CA PRO A 320 5.40 4.35 -3.99
C PRO A 320 4.96 4.18 -5.45
N ASN A 321 3.80 4.73 -5.81
CA ASN A 321 3.21 4.66 -7.14
C ASN A 321 3.23 6.01 -7.89
N ALA A 322 4.05 6.98 -7.45
CA ALA A 322 4.22 8.25 -8.18
C ALA A 322 4.82 8.01 -9.58
N ASP A 323 4.43 8.80 -10.57
CA ASP A 323 4.96 8.68 -11.93
C ASP A 323 6.49 8.95 -11.94
N PRO A 324 7.31 8.03 -12.48
CA PRO A 324 8.75 8.21 -12.58
C PRO A 324 9.20 9.51 -13.23
N LYS A 325 8.46 10.01 -14.22
CA LYS A 325 8.73 11.29 -14.90
C LYS A 325 8.55 12.47 -13.96
N ALA A 326 7.53 12.44 -13.09
CA ALA A 326 7.32 13.50 -12.10
C ALA A 326 8.43 13.49 -11.05
N VAL A 327 8.76 12.30 -10.53
CA VAL A 327 9.78 12.15 -9.49
C VAL A 327 11.16 12.56 -10.01
N LEU A 328 11.54 12.16 -11.21
CA LEU A 328 12.86 12.46 -11.79
C LEU A 328 12.94 13.83 -12.48
N GLY A 329 11.81 14.52 -12.69
CA GLY A 329 11.78 15.79 -13.41
C GLY A 329 12.12 15.63 -14.90
N LEU A 330 11.46 14.67 -15.57
CA LEU A 330 11.71 14.31 -16.98
C LEU A 330 10.45 14.48 -17.85
N ALA A 331 10.63 14.66 -19.16
CA ALA A 331 9.59 14.56 -20.19
C ALA A 331 9.67 13.23 -20.95
#